data_AF-Q70YP7-F1
#
_entry.id   AF-Q70YP7-F1
#
_cell.length_a   1.000
_cell.length_b   1.000
_cell.length_c   1.000
_cell.angle_alpha   90.00
_cell.angle_beta   90.00
_cell.angle_gamma   90.00
#
_symmetry.space_group_name_H-M   'P 1'
#
loop_
_entity.id
_entity.type
_entity.pdbx_description
1 polymer ?
#
loop_
_entity_poly.entity_id
_entity_poly.type
_entity_poly.pdbx_seq_one_letter_code
_entity_poly.pdbx_strand_id
1 'polypeptide(L)'
;EQDRYMPIANVIRIMRKVLPTHAKISDEAKETIQECVSEFISFITSEANERCQREQRKTITAEDVLFAMSRLGFDDYVDPLSIYLQRYREFE
;
A
#
# COMPACT_ATOMS: atom_id res chain seq x y z
N GLU A 1 -13.02 -14.74 4.66
CA GLU A 1 -13.23 -13.29 4.46
C GLU A 1 -12.24 -12.45 5.26
N GLN A 2 -12.00 -12.78 6.54
CA GLN A 2 -11.07 -12.07 7.42
C GLN A 2 -9.59 -12.11 6.96
N ASP A 3 -9.18 -13.13 6.21
CA ASP A 3 -7.81 -13.23 5.63
C ASP A 3 -7.47 -12.11 4.64
N ARG A 4 -8.46 -11.37 4.14
CA ARG A 4 -8.25 -10.24 3.22
C ARG A 4 -7.89 -8.94 3.93
N TYR A 5 -8.11 -8.86 5.24
CA TYR A 5 -7.94 -7.63 6.00
C TYR A 5 -6.63 -7.60 6.77
N MET A 6 -5.96 -6.45 6.71
CA MET A 6 -4.82 -6.19 7.58
C MET A 6 -5.26 -6.22 9.05
N PRO A 7 -4.43 -6.72 9.99
CA PRO A 7 -4.81 -6.76 11.40
C PRO A 7 -5.19 -5.36 11.92
N ILE A 8 -6.41 -5.21 12.43
CA ILE A 8 -6.97 -3.92 12.83
C ILE A 8 -6.07 -3.18 13.84
N ALA A 9 -5.42 -3.91 14.74
CA ALA A 9 -4.49 -3.34 15.71
C ALA A 9 -3.29 -2.63 15.05
N ASN A 10 -2.79 -3.15 13.93
CA ASN A 10 -1.71 -2.52 13.17
C ASN A 10 -2.18 -1.27 12.44
N VAL A 11 -3.38 -1.30 11.86
CA VAL A 11 -4.01 -0.14 11.21
C VAL A 11 -4.20 0.99 12.23
N ILE A 12 -4.82 0.71 13.38
CA ILE A 12 -5.03 1.68 14.47
C ILE A 12 -3.70 2.29 14.94
N ARG A 13 -2.65 1.48 15.07
CA ARG A 13 -1.33 1.95 15.49
C ARG A 13 -0.73 2.95 14.51
N ILE A 14 -0.92 2.75 13.19
CA ILE A 14 -0.47 3.70 12.16
C ILE A 14 -1.34 4.96 12.17
N MET A 15 -2.68 4.82 12.23
CA MET A 15 -3.60 5.96 12.30
C MET A 15 -3.26 6.89 13.47
N ARG A 16 -2.89 6.35 14.64
CA ARG A 16 -2.50 7.16 15.81
C ARG A 16 -1.21 7.94 15.61
N LYS A 17 -0.28 7.52 14.74
CA LYS A 17 1.01 8.21 14.54
C LYS A 17 0.86 9.57 13.87
N VAL A 18 -0.22 9.79 13.11
CA VAL A 18 -0.49 11.04 12.40
C VAL A 18 -1.48 11.94 13.13
N LEU A 19 -1.94 11.53 14.32
CA LEU A 19 -2.92 12.25 15.13
C LEU A 19 -2.32 12.72 16.46
N PRO A 20 -2.87 13.79 17.07
CA PRO A 20 -2.52 14.19 18.44
C PRO A 20 -2.75 13.06 19.45
N THR A 21 -1.93 13.01 20.51
CA THR A 21 -1.97 11.95 21.53
C THR A 21 -3.35 11.73 22.16
N HIS A 22 -4.14 12.78 22.30
CA HIS A 22 -5.47 12.76 22.92
C HIS A 22 -6.62 12.58 21.92
N ALA A 23 -6.34 12.47 20.62
CA ALA A 23 -7.35 12.26 19.61
C ALA A 23 -8.05 10.89 19.80
N LYS A 24 -9.38 10.89 19.61
CA LYS A 24 -10.20 9.68 19.58
C LYS A 24 -10.50 9.32 18.13
N ILE A 25 -10.54 8.02 17.85
CA ILE A 25 -10.92 7.46 16.55
C ILE A 25 -12.15 6.61 16.81
N SER A 26 -13.25 6.87 16.10
CA SER A 26 -14.47 6.05 16.20
C SER A 26 -14.20 4.63 15.70
N ASP A 27 -15.03 3.66 16.11
CA ASP A 27 -14.88 2.28 15.64
C ASP A 27 -15.14 2.18 14.13
N GLU A 28 -16.17 2.86 13.64
CA GLU A 28 -16.48 2.98 12.20
C GLU A 28 -15.27 3.50 11.40
N ALA A 29 -14.58 4.55 11.85
CA ALA A 29 -13.41 5.06 11.14
C ALA A 29 -12.24 4.07 11.11
N LYS A 30 -12.09 3.21 12.12
CA LYS A 30 -11.05 2.17 12.11
C LYS A 30 -11.38 1.08 11.09
N GLU A 31 -12.63 0.66 11.03
CA GLU A 31 -13.13 -0.33 10.07
C GLU A 31 -13.04 0.21 8.63
N THR A 32 -13.51 1.44 8.38
CA THR A 32 -13.41 2.07 7.06
C THR A 32 -11.96 2.13 6.58
N ILE A 33 -11.02 2.56 7.42
CA ILE A 33 -9.61 2.64 7.02
C ILE A 33 -8.99 1.25 6.82
N GLN A 34 -9.42 0.23 7.59
CA GLN A 34 -8.99 -1.15 7.37
C GLN A 34 -9.46 -1.67 6.00
N GLU A 35 -10.70 -1.39 5.63
CA GLU A 35 -11.24 -1.74 4.31
C GLU A 35 -10.50 -0.97 3.21
N CYS A 36 -10.32 0.36 3.37
CA CYS A 36 -9.62 1.18 2.40
C CYS A 36 -8.17 0.72 2.17
N VAL A 37 -7.43 0.34 3.21
CA VAL A 37 -6.04 -0.12 3.02
C VAL A 37 -5.97 -1.49 2.32
N SER A 38 -6.93 -2.37 2.60
CA SER A 38 -7.03 -3.66 1.90
C SER A 38 -7.41 -3.48 0.43
N GLU A 39 -8.33 -2.56 0.15
CA GLU A 39 -8.70 -2.21 -1.22
C GLU A 39 -7.53 -1.52 -1.94
N PHE A 40 -6.81 -0.62 -1.27
CA PHE A 40 -5.62 0.04 -1.81
C PHE A 40 -4.58 -0.99 -2.28
N ILE A 41 -4.26 -1.98 -1.45
CA ILE A 41 -3.33 -3.06 -1.83
C ILE A 41 -3.85 -3.80 -3.07
N SER A 42 -5.13 -4.16 -3.08
CA SER A 42 -5.76 -4.90 -4.20
C SER A 42 -5.79 -4.09 -5.50
N PHE A 43 -6.05 -2.79 -5.40
CA PHE A 43 -6.12 -1.86 -6.51
C PHE A 43 -4.76 -1.66 -7.17
N ILE A 44 -3.73 -1.33 -6.39
CA ILE A 44 -2.36 -1.18 -6.91
C ILE A 44 -1.84 -2.50 -7.48
N THR A 45 -2.07 -3.62 -6.78
CA THR A 45 -1.60 -4.94 -7.22
C THR A 45 -2.26 -5.35 -8.53
N SER A 46 -3.55 -5.03 -8.73
CA SER A 46 -4.26 -5.31 -9.97
C SER A 46 -3.64 -4.61 -11.17
N GLU A 47 -3.30 -3.31 -11.04
CA GLU A 47 -2.65 -2.55 -12.12
C GLU A 47 -1.22 -3.05 -12.39
N ALA A 48 -0.44 -3.32 -11.34
CA ALA A 48 0.91 -3.87 -11.46
C ALA A 48 0.89 -5.25 -12.17
N ASN A 49 -0.08 -6.09 -11.81
CA ASN A 49 -0.30 -7.38 -12.45
C ASN A 49 -0.71 -7.24 -13.92
N GLU A 50 -1.55 -6.26 -14.27
CA GLU A 50 -1.94 -6.02 -15.66
C GLU A 50 -0.71 -5.69 -16.53
N ARG A 51 0.18 -4.82 -16.05
CA ARG A 51 1.45 -4.54 -16.74
C ARG A 51 2.33 -5.79 -16.85
N CYS A 52 2.52 -6.52 -15.76
CA CYS A 52 3.32 -7.74 -15.73
C CYS A 52 2.84 -8.77 -16.77
N GLN A 53 1.52 -8.98 -16.87
CA GLN A 53 0.91 -9.87 -17.85
C GLN A 53 1.05 -9.37 -19.28
N ARG A 54 0.88 -8.06 -19.53
CA ARG A 54 1.11 -7.46 -20.86
C ARG A 54 2.54 -7.67 -21.35
N GLU A 55 3.51 -7.66 -20.43
CA GLU A 55 4.93 -7.96 -20.72
C GLU A 55 5.26 -9.47 -20.71
N GLN A 56 4.26 -10.35 -20.67
CA GLN A 56 4.40 -11.82 -20.65
C GLN A 56 5.23 -12.35 -19.47
N ARG A 57 5.29 -11.60 -18.36
CA ARG A 57 5.94 -12.01 -17.12
C ARG A 57 4.93 -12.68 -16.19
N LYS A 58 5.43 -13.53 -15.29
CA LYS A 58 4.64 -14.23 -14.26
C LYS A 58 4.88 -13.70 -12.84
N THR A 59 5.90 -12.88 -12.67
CA THR A 59 6.32 -12.32 -11.38
C THR A 59 6.20 -10.81 -11.45
N ILE A 60 5.38 -10.25 -10.58
CA ILE A 60 5.27 -8.81 -10.37
C ILE A 60 6.55 -8.34 -9.69
N THR A 61 7.23 -7.35 -10.26
CA THR A 61 8.44 -6.76 -9.69
C THR A 61 8.14 -5.49 -8.91
N ALA A 62 9.13 -4.97 -8.17
CA ALA A 62 8.99 -3.69 -7.48
C ALA A 62 8.77 -2.51 -8.47
N GLU A 63 9.38 -2.58 -9.64
CA GLU A 63 9.19 -1.61 -10.73
C GLU A 63 7.75 -1.60 -11.26
N ASP A 64 7.07 -2.75 -11.29
CA ASP A 64 5.65 -2.82 -11.67
C ASP A 64 4.78 -2.06 -10.68
N VAL A 65 5.08 -2.20 -9.39
CA VAL A 65 4.36 -1.51 -8.31
C VAL A 65 4.60 0.00 -8.39
N LEU A 66 5.85 0.44 -8.57
CA LEU A 66 6.16 1.87 -8.73
C LEU A 66 5.46 2.48 -9.96
N PHE A 67 5.39 1.73 -11.06
CA PHE A 67 4.63 2.15 -12.23
C PHE A 67 3.13 2.25 -11.97
N ALA A 68 2.55 1.26 -11.29
CA ALA A 68 1.14 1.28 -10.93
C ALA A 68 0.81 2.49 -10.05
N MET A 69 1.68 2.85 -9.10
CA MET A 69 1.51 4.05 -8.29
C MET A 69 1.40 5.31 -9.15
N SER A 70 2.34 5.55 -10.07
CA SER A 70 2.28 6.74 -10.94
C SER A 70 1.07 6.70 -11.89
N ARG A 71 0.79 5.56 -12.52
CA ARG A 71 -0.33 5.43 -13.46
C ARG A 71 -1.70 5.67 -12.82
N LEU A 72 -1.85 5.32 -11.54
CA LEU A 72 -3.08 5.51 -10.78
C LEU A 72 -3.15 6.87 -10.07
N GLY A 73 -2.16 7.75 -10.27
CA GLY A 73 -2.13 9.11 -9.70
C GLY A 73 -1.63 9.20 -8.25
N PHE A 74 -0.90 8.20 -7.77
CA PHE A 74 -0.22 8.20 -6.47
C PHE A 74 1.24 8.65 -6.60
N ASP A 75 1.52 9.68 -7.40
CA ASP A 75 2.88 10.14 -7.69
C ASP A 75 3.67 10.53 -6.43
N ASP A 76 3.01 11.06 -5.41
CA ASP A 76 3.61 11.39 -4.10
C ASP A 76 4.24 10.16 -3.39
N TYR A 77 3.86 8.95 -3.78
CA TYR A 77 4.44 7.70 -3.25
C TYR A 77 5.65 7.22 -4.04
N VAL A 78 5.82 7.65 -5.30
CA VAL A 78 6.82 7.10 -6.22
C VAL A 78 8.24 7.39 -5.73
N ASP A 79 8.54 8.65 -5.42
CA ASP A 79 9.89 9.05 -4.99
C ASP A 79 10.29 8.40 -3.65
N PRO A 80 9.46 8.45 -2.57
CA PRO A 80 9.80 7.77 -1.32
C PRO A 80 9.98 6.26 -1.47
N LEU A 81 9.13 5.59 -2.26
CA LEU A 81 9.21 4.14 -2.47
C LEU A 81 10.42 3.76 -3.33
N SER A 82 10.82 4.60 -4.29
CA SER A 82 12.03 4.39 -5.09
C SER A 82 13.30 4.46 -4.23
N ILE A 83 13.38 5.46 -3.33
CA ILE A 83 14.48 5.58 -2.36
C ILE A 83 14.50 4.37 -1.41
N TYR A 84 13.32 3.94 -0.93
CA TYR A 84 13.20 2.76 -0.08
C TYR A 84 13.69 1.50 -0.80
N LEU A 85 13.28 1.28 -2.04
CA LEU A 85 13.69 0.14 -2.85
C LEU A 85 15.20 0.11 -3.09
N GLN A 86 15.81 1.27 -3.37
CA GLN A 86 17.26 1.37 -3.52
C GLN A 86 17.98 0.96 -2.23
N ARG A 87 17.58 1.50 -1.08
CA ARG A 87 18.20 1.16 0.21
C ARG A 87 18.02 -0.32 0.57
N TYR A 88 16.87 -0.91 0.24
CA TYR A 88 16.63 -2.34 0.44
C TYR A 88 17.62 -3.18 -0.36
N ARG A 89 17.89 -2.81 -1.62
CA ARG A 89 18.85 -3.50 -2.49
C ARG A 89 20.32 -3.34 -2.07
N GLU A 90 20.66 -2.22 -1.42
CA GLU A 90 22.00 -1.99 -0.88
C GLU A 90 22.25 -2.76 0.42
N PHE A 91 21.19 -3.10 1.15
CA PHE A 91 21.26 -3.83 2.41
C PHE A 91 21.34 -5.35 2.22
N GLU A 92 20.70 -5.88 1.18
CA GLU A 92 20.83 -7.29 0.73
C GLU A 92 22.18 -7.55 0.03
#